data_AF-A0A401GT91-F1
#
_entry.id   AF-A0A401GT91-F1
#
_cell.length_a   1.000
_cell.length_b   1.000
_cell.length_c   1.000
_cell.angle_alpha   90.00
_cell.angle_beta   90.00
_cell.angle_gamma   90.00
#
_symmetry.space_group_name_H-M   'P 1'
#
loop_
_entity.id
_entity.type
_entity.pdbx_description
1 polymer ?
#
loop_
_entity_poly.entity_id
_entity_poly.type
_entity_poly.pdbx_seq_one_letter_code
_entity_poly.pdbx_strand_id
1 'polypeptide(L)'
;MHAGTSLEDLELHLVYPTTAFNVQDLNIGQCTALRDLTFRVAQSISLAEILRMISPNCRLHKLDILMVPGEVDCEWESAACLLDEQQFLTLREFRLDVSGDEVAEEEKRRISDRFDALHRRGVDVKLHLNPWDWEQYSDDSSTT
;
A
#
# COMPACT_ATOMS: atom_id res chain seq x y z
N MET A 1 12.12 23.47 25.00
CA MET A 1 11.00 22.69 24.44
C MET A 1 11.21 22.64 22.94
N HIS A 2 11.79 21.56 22.42
CA HIS A 2 11.80 21.36 20.97
C HIS A 2 10.41 20.86 20.60
N ALA A 3 9.61 21.71 19.95
CA ALA A 3 8.45 21.25 19.21
C ALA A 3 9.00 20.34 18.10
N GLY A 4 9.09 19.05 18.38
CA GLY A 4 9.42 18.06 17.37
C GLY A 4 8.31 18.12 16.34
N THR A 5 8.66 18.44 15.11
CA THR A 5 7.75 18.30 13.97
C THR A 5 7.44 16.81 13.83
N SER A 6 6.20 16.46 14.11
CA SER A 6 5.68 15.11 13.88
C SER A 6 5.50 14.91 12.37
N LEU A 7 5.98 13.77 11.85
CA LEU A 7 5.75 13.38 10.47
C LEU A 7 4.30 12.88 10.33
N GLU A 8 3.48 13.64 9.61
CA GLU A 8 2.06 13.32 9.38
C GLU A 8 1.84 12.69 7.99
N ASP A 9 2.66 13.07 7.00
CA ASP A 9 2.54 12.61 5.62
C ASP A 9 3.87 12.00 5.16
N LEU A 10 3.81 10.80 4.59
CA LEU A 10 4.99 10.11 4.06
C LEU A 10 4.69 9.44 2.73
N GLU A 11 5.50 9.75 1.72
CA GLU A 11 5.53 9.05 0.44
C GLU A 11 6.88 8.38 0.24
N LEU A 12 6.85 7.08 -0.05
CA LEU A 12 8.03 6.25 -0.24
C LEU A 12 8.04 5.68 -1.65
N HIS A 13 9.11 5.97 -2.39
CA HIS A 13 9.36 5.39 -3.70
C HIS A 13 10.33 4.22 -3.55
N LEU A 14 9.81 3.00 -3.61
CA LEU A 14 10.56 1.77 -3.35
C LEU A 14 11.07 1.14 -4.65
N VAL A 15 11.89 1.89 -5.39
CA VAL A 15 12.43 1.45 -6.69
C VAL A 15 13.44 0.31 -6.49
N TYR A 16 13.50 -0.62 -7.46
CA TYR A 16 14.36 -1.81 -7.42
C TYR A 16 15.85 -1.49 -7.21
N PRO A 17 16.60 -2.31 -6.44
CA PRO A 17 16.14 -3.42 -5.61
C PRO A 17 15.79 -2.94 -4.20
N THR A 18 14.50 -3.00 -3.83
CA THR A 18 14.05 -2.74 -2.45
C THR A 18 13.41 -4.02 -1.90
N THR A 19 13.89 -4.49 -0.75
CA THR A 19 13.29 -5.61 -0.02
C THR A 19 12.53 -5.12 1.20
N ALA A 20 11.65 -5.95 1.76
CA ALA A 20 10.97 -5.65 3.03
C ALA A 20 11.95 -5.25 4.15
N PHE A 21 13.15 -5.84 4.16
CA PHE A 21 14.22 -5.49 5.09
C PHE A 21 14.68 -4.03 4.94
N ASN A 22 14.84 -3.53 3.71
CA ASN A 22 15.22 -2.14 3.46
C ASN A 22 14.14 -1.15 3.92
N VAL A 23 12.86 -1.55 3.84
CA VAL A 23 11.74 -0.71 4.30
C VAL A 23 11.65 -0.71 5.83
N GLN A 24 12.01 -1.81 6.50
CA GLN A 24 12.06 -1.86 7.97
C GLN A 24 13.10 -0.88 8.55
N ASP A 25 14.24 -0.69 7.89
CA ASP A 25 15.27 0.27 8.31
C ASP A 25 14.77 1.73 8.30
N LEU A 26 13.71 2.04 7.55
CA LEU A 26 13.06 3.36 7.56
C LEU A 26 12.30 3.65 8.85
N ASN A 27 12.14 2.66 9.74
CA ASN A 27 11.51 2.79 11.05
C ASN A 27 10.10 3.43 11.00
N ILE A 28 9.33 3.18 9.93
CA ILE A 28 7.95 3.67 9.76
C ILE A 28 7.05 3.27 10.94
N GLY A 29 7.32 2.10 11.54
CA GLY A 29 6.64 1.63 12.75
C GLY A 29 6.79 2.53 13.98
N GLN A 30 7.70 3.51 13.96
CA GLN A 30 7.87 4.52 15.02
C GLN A 30 7.17 5.85 14.71
N CYS A 31 6.69 6.05 13.48
CA CYS A 31 6.06 7.29 13.04
C CYS A 31 4.58 7.36 13.44
N THR A 32 4.29 7.44 14.74
CA THR A 32 2.92 7.35 15.31
C THR A 32 1.97 8.49 14.93
N ALA A 33 2.49 9.59 14.40
CA ALA A 33 1.70 10.73 13.97
C ALA A 33 1.20 10.63 12.52
N LEU A 34 1.63 9.60 11.77
CA LEU A 34 1.25 9.44 10.36
C LEU A 34 -0.26 9.37 10.18
N ARG A 35 -0.72 10.14 9.20
CA ARG A 35 -2.09 10.25 8.71
C ARG A 35 -2.19 9.75 7.28
N ASP A 36 -1.23 10.15 6.45
CA ASP A 36 -1.23 9.79 5.05
C ASP A 36 0.05 9.04 4.72
N LEU A 37 -0.11 7.85 4.16
CA LEU A 37 1.01 7.00 3.77
C LEU A 37 0.83 6.53 2.34
N THR A 38 1.86 6.78 1.54
CA THR A 38 1.91 6.36 0.14
C THR A 38 3.14 5.49 -0.11
N PHE A 39 2.92 4.31 -0.67
CA PHE A 39 3.98 3.44 -1.20
C PHE A 39 3.89 3.43 -2.72
N ARG A 40 4.92 3.95 -3.39
CA ARG A 40 5.06 3.92 -4.85
C ARG A 40 6.01 2.80 -5.24
N VAL A 41 5.53 1.93 -6.13
CA VAL A 41 6.30 0.87 -6.78
C VAL A 41 6.89 -0.12 -5.75
N ALA A 42 6.09 -0.57 -4.79
CA ALA A 42 6.53 -1.59 -3.83
C ALA A 42 6.73 -2.94 -4.56
N GLN A 43 7.97 -3.24 -4.93
CA GLN A 43 8.32 -4.46 -5.68
C GLN A 43 8.67 -5.61 -4.74
N SER A 44 8.20 -6.82 -5.06
CA SER A 44 8.59 -8.05 -4.35
C SER A 44 8.37 -8.00 -2.83
N ILE A 45 7.33 -7.32 -2.38
CA ILE A 45 6.88 -7.26 -0.99
C ILE A 45 5.39 -7.59 -0.99
N SER A 46 4.94 -8.47 -0.08
CA SER A 46 3.50 -8.77 0.01
C SER A 46 2.72 -7.57 0.56
N LEU A 47 1.43 -7.50 0.24
CA LEU A 47 0.58 -6.45 0.81
C LEU A 47 0.52 -6.57 2.34
N ALA A 48 0.44 -7.79 2.87
CA ALA A 48 0.43 -8.02 4.31
C ALA A 48 1.74 -7.57 4.98
N GLU A 49 2.90 -7.76 4.34
CA GLU A 49 4.16 -7.23 4.84
C GLU A 49 4.18 -5.69 4.89
N ILE A 50 3.71 -5.01 3.83
CA ILE A 50 3.59 -3.54 3.83
C ILE A 50 2.73 -3.06 4.99
N LEU A 51 1.57 -3.69 5.20
CA LEU A 51 0.64 -3.31 6.26
C LEU A 51 1.23 -3.52 7.66
N ARG A 52 2.02 -4.59 7.87
CA ARG A 52 2.69 -4.86 9.16
C ARG A 52 3.79 -3.86 9.51
N MET A 53 4.34 -3.13 8.53
CA MET A 53 5.35 -2.09 8.78
C MET A 53 4.76 -0.82 9.39
N ILE A 54 3.44 -0.64 9.30
CA ILE A 54 2.73 0.52 9.81
C ILE A 54 2.57 0.38 11.33
N SER A 55 2.87 1.45 12.08
CA SER A 55 2.77 1.41 13.54
C SER A 55 1.36 1.04 14.00
N PRO A 56 1.18 0.15 14.99
CA PRO A 56 -0.12 -0.11 15.59
C PRO A 56 -0.69 1.13 16.32
N ASN A 57 0.16 2.11 16.63
CA ASN A 57 -0.23 3.36 17.27
C ASN A 57 -0.53 4.48 16.25
N CYS A 58 -0.32 4.24 14.95
CA CYS A 58 -0.75 5.16 13.92
C CYS A 58 -2.27 5.25 13.88
N ARG A 59 -2.76 6.36 13.36
CA ARG A 59 -4.18 6.57 13.07
C ARG A 59 -4.27 7.10 11.66
N LEU A 60 -4.00 6.22 10.70
CA LEU A 60 -4.00 6.56 9.30
C LEU A 60 -5.40 6.97 8.86
N HIS A 61 -5.46 8.02 8.06
CA HIS A 61 -6.65 8.45 7.35
C HIS A 61 -6.59 8.03 5.88
N LYS A 62 -5.39 7.98 5.30
CA LYS A 62 -5.18 7.61 3.91
C LYS A 62 -4.04 6.61 3.76
N LEU A 63 -4.27 5.60 2.93
CA LEU A 63 -3.26 4.63 2.52
C LEU A 63 -3.36 4.42 1.00
N ASP A 64 -2.29 4.76 0.28
CA ASP A 64 -2.17 4.59 -1.17
C ASP A 64 -0.98 3.67 -1.47
N ILE A 65 -1.24 2.53 -2.13
CA ILE A 65 -0.22 1.53 -2.42
C ILE A 65 -0.26 1.23 -3.91
N LEU A 66 0.85 1.47 -4.58
CA LEU A 66 1.16 0.94 -5.90
C LEU A 66 2.21 -0.17 -5.73
N MET A 67 1.86 -1.41 -6.03
CA MET A 67 2.74 -2.57 -5.83
C MET A 67 2.96 -3.43 -7.09
N VAL A 68 4.10 -4.11 -7.09
CA VAL A 68 4.62 -4.97 -8.14
C VAL A 68 5.06 -6.30 -7.51
N PRO A 69 4.13 -7.21 -7.20
CA PRO A 69 4.46 -8.39 -6.41
C PRO A 69 5.50 -9.31 -7.10
N GLY A 70 5.48 -9.38 -8.43
CA GLY A 70 6.27 -10.37 -9.17
C GLY A 70 5.82 -11.77 -8.78
N GLU A 71 6.74 -12.61 -8.30
CA GLU A 71 6.44 -13.97 -7.84
C GLU A 71 5.94 -14.04 -6.38
N VAL A 72 5.90 -12.91 -5.66
CA VAL A 72 5.49 -12.87 -4.25
C VAL A 72 3.96 -13.01 -4.13
N ASP A 73 3.51 -13.92 -3.25
CA ASP A 73 2.10 -14.00 -2.87
C ASP A 73 1.71 -12.72 -2.11
N CYS A 74 0.70 -12.01 -2.61
CA CYS A 74 0.20 -10.79 -1.98
C CYS A 74 -0.47 -11.01 -0.63
N GLU A 75 -0.78 -12.26 -0.25
CA GLU A 75 -1.43 -12.61 1.00
C GLU A 75 -2.77 -11.88 1.23
N TRP A 76 -3.64 -11.85 0.20
CA TRP A 76 -4.88 -11.04 0.19
C TRP A 76 -5.76 -11.21 1.44
N GLU A 77 -5.91 -12.44 1.92
CA GLU A 77 -6.73 -12.74 3.09
C GLU A 77 -6.09 -12.20 4.38
N SER A 78 -4.78 -12.41 4.55
CA SER A 78 -4.03 -11.83 5.67
C SER A 78 -4.09 -10.29 5.64
N ALA A 79 -3.94 -9.69 4.45
CA ALA A 79 -3.98 -8.25 4.28
C ALA A 79 -5.36 -7.66 4.63
N ALA A 80 -6.44 -8.31 4.20
CA ALA A 80 -7.79 -7.91 4.57
C ALA A 80 -8.01 -7.96 6.09
N CYS A 81 -7.54 -9.03 6.76
CA CYS A 81 -7.61 -9.12 8.23
C CYS A 81 -6.80 -8.02 8.93
N LEU A 82 -5.61 -7.69 8.44
CA LEU A 82 -4.78 -6.62 9.01
C LEU A 82 -5.49 -5.26 8.93
N LEU A 83 -6.25 -5.00 7.86
CA LEU A 83 -6.97 -3.73 7.69
C LEU A 83 -8.15 -3.54 8.66
N ASP A 84 -8.54 -4.58 9.39
CA ASP A 84 -9.49 -4.50 10.51
C ASP A 84 -8.83 -4.20 11.86
N GLU A 85 -7.49 -4.11 11.91
CA GLU A 85 -6.77 -3.76 13.13
C GLU A 85 -6.87 -2.28 13.49
N GLN A 86 -6.55 -1.97 14.77
CA GLN A 86 -6.77 -0.67 15.40
C GLN A 86 -6.20 0.52 14.61
N GLN A 87 -5.00 0.36 14.04
CA GLN A 87 -4.28 1.40 13.31
C GLN A 87 -4.97 1.83 12.00
N PHE A 88 -5.87 0.99 11.48
CA PHE A 88 -6.62 1.24 10.25
C PHE A 88 -8.10 1.57 10.52
N LEU A 89 -8.55 1.60 11.78
CA LEU A 89 -9.95 1.94 12.10
C LEU A 89 -10.31 3.39 11.78
N THR A 90 -9.33 4.28 11.67
CA THR A 90 -9.53 5.69 11.28
C THR A 90 -9.39 5.92 9.77
N LEU A 91 -9.11 4.87 9.00
CA LEU A 91 -8.89 4.96 7.56
C LEU A 91 -10.16 5.46 6.87
N ARG A 92 -9.99 6.40 5.95
CA ARG A 92 -11.06 7.03 5.16
C ARG A 92 -10.88 6.78 3.67
N GLU A 93 -9.61 6.69 3.24
CA GLU A 93 -9.25 6.43 1.85
C GLU A 93 -8.27 5.26 1.80
N PHE A 94 -8.58 4.27 0.97
CA PHE A 94 -7.70 3.14 0.68
C PHE A 94 -7.59 2.97 -0.84
N ARG A 95 -6.38 3.12 -1.37
CA ARG A 95 -6.09 2.85 -2.78
C ARG A 95 -5.06 1.74 -2.87
N LEU A 96 -5.37 0.75 -3.70
CA LEU A 96 -4.47 -0.34 -4.02
C LEU A 96 -4.42 -0.53 -5.54
N ASP A 97 -3.29 -0.18 -6.12
CA ASP A 97 -2.94 -0.46 -7.50
C ASP A 97 -1.95 -1.64 -7.50
N VAL A 98 -2.36 -2.74 -8.12
CA VAL A 98 -1.52 -3.93 -8.30
C VAL A 98 -1.21 -4.04 -9.77
N SER A 99 0.07 -3.91 -10.10
CA SER A 99 0.58 -4.07 -11.45
C SER A 99 1.38 -5.38 -11.51
N GLY A 100 1.08 -6.23 -12.48
CA GLY A 100 1.74 -7.53 -12.62
C GLY A 100 1.19 -8.34 -13.78
N ASP A 101 1.32 -9.66 -13.71
CA ASP A 101 0.68 -10.55 -14.68
C ASP A 101 -0.85 -10.41 -14.64
N GLU A 102 -1.50 -10.80 -15.74
CA GLU A 102 -2.95 -10.73 -15.86
C GLU A 102 -3.64 -11.54 -14.74
N VAL A 103 -4.30 -10.84 -13.83
CA VAL A 103 -5.13 -11.47 -12.79
C VAL A 103 -6.44 -11.91 -13.43
N ALA A 104 -6.77 -13.20 -13.33
CA ALA A 104 -8.04 -13.71 -13.84
C ALA A 104 -9.24 -13.02 -13.17
N GLU A 105 -10.33 -12.81 -13.91
CA GLU A 105 -11.52 -12.08 -13.42
C GLU A 105 -12.14 -12.71 -12.15
N GLU A 106 -12.12 -14.04 -12.03
CA GLU A 106 -12.57 -14.75 -10.83
C GLU A 106 -11.73 -14.36 -9.59
N GLU A 107 -10.42 -14.24 -9.76
CA GLU A 107 -9.51 -13.83 -8.71
C GLU A 107 -9.68 -12.32 -8.41
N LYS A 108 -9.89 -11.47 -9.42
CA LYS A 108 -10.24 -10.05 -9.20
C LYS A 108 -11.50 -9.90 -8.36
N ARG A 109 -12.53 -10.70 -8.64
CA ARG A 109 -13.77 -10.72 -7.85
C ARG A 109 -13.50 -11.18 -6.43
N ARG A 110 -12.77 -12.28 -6.26
CA ARG A 110 -12.38 -12.79 -4.94
C ARG A 110 -11.63 -11.74 -4.12
N ILE A 111 -10.65 -11.06 -4.72
CA ILE A 111 -9.89 -9.97 -4.08
C ILE A 111 -10.84 -8.84 -3.67
N SER A 112 -11.70 -8.40 -4.58
CA SER A 112 -12.69 -7.34 -4.32
C SER A 112 -13.60 -7.69 -3.13
N ASP A 113 -14.11 -8.93 -3.09
CA ASP A 113 -14.96 -9.41 -2.00
C ASP A 113 -14.24 -9.39 -0.64
N ARG A 114 -12.91 -9.59 -0.61
CA ARG A 114 -12.12 -9.53 0.63
C ARG A 114 -12.01 -8.11 1.19
N PHE A 115 -11.93 -7.10 0.33
CA PHE A 115 -11.82 -5.70 0.74
C PHE A 115 -13.18 -5.00 0.90
N ASP A 116 -14.30 -5.66 0.57
CA ASP A 116 -15.66 -5.11 0.76
C ASP A 116 -15.97 -4.72 2.22
N ALA A 117 -15.30 -5.35 3.19
CA ALA A 117 -15.40 -4.96 4.61
C ALA A 117 -15.05 -3.48 4.85
N LEU A 118 -14.09 -2.93 4.09
CA LEU A 118 -13.71 -1.52 4.18
C LEU A 118 -14.80 -0.60 3.63
N HIS A 119 -15.43 -0.97 2.51
CA HIS A 119 -16.58 -0.22 1.99
C HIS A 119 -17.73 -0.17 2.99
N ARG A 120 -18.04 -1.30 3.64
CA ARG A 120 -19.09 -1.37 4.67
C ARG A 120 -18.78 -0.50 5.90
N ARG A 121 -17.50 -0.23 6.16
CA ARG A 121 -17.03 0.69 7.20
C ARG A 121 -17.05 2.17 6.77
N GLY A 122 -17.40 2.46 5.51
CA GLY A 122 -17.46 3.82 4.96
C GLY A 122 -16.14 4.35 4.43
N VAL A 123 -15.17 3.48 4.14
CA VAL A 123 -13.90 3.84 3.49
C VAL A 123 -14.12 4.00 1.98
N ASP A 124 -13.57 5.06 1.38
CA ASP A 124 -13.43 5.19 -0.07
C ASP A 124 -12.32 4.25 -0.54
N VAL A 125 -12.72 3.12 -1.16
CA VAL A 125 -11.81 2.08 -1.62
C VAL A 125 -11.70 2.13 -3.13
N LYS A 126 -10.45 2.17 -3.63
CA LYS A 126 -10.11 2.09 -5.05
C LYS A 126 -9.16 0.93 -5.26
N LEU A 127 -9.64 -0.12 -5.93
CA LEU A 127 -8.86 -1.31 -6.28
C LEU A 127 -8.63 -1.34 -7.79
N HIS A 128 -7.38 -1.32 -8.21
CA HIS A 128 -7.00 -1.44 -9.61
C HIS A 128 -6.06 -2.64 -9.76
N LEU A 129 -6.53 -3.67 -10.45
CA LEU A 129 -5.79 -4.90 -10.74
C LEU A 129 -5.49 -4.92 -12.23
N ASN A 130 -4.37 -4.28 -12.60
CA ASN A 130 -4.04 -4.02 -13.99
C ASN A 130 -2.85 -4.88 -14.42
N PRO A 131 -2.85 -5.41 -15.65
CA PRO A 131 -1.63 -5.99 -16.21
C PRO A 131 -0.51 -4.93 -16.24
N TRP A 132 0.73 -5.39 -16.09
CA TRP A 132 1.91 -4.53 -16.16
C TRP A 132 2.05 -4.00 -17.58
N ASP A 133 1.74 -2.73 -17.78
CA ASP A 133 1.98 -2.05 -19.04
C ASP A 133 3.28 -1.24 -18.96
N TRP A 134 4.35 -1.77 -19.55
CA TRP A 134 5.66 -1.12 -19.61
C TRP A 134 5.61 0.19 -20.43
N GLU A 135 4.57 0.40 -21.25
CA GLU A 135 4.40 1.60 -22.07
C GLU A 135 3.92 2.82 -21.28
N GLN A 136 3.41 2.66 -20.04
CA GLN A 136 2.93 3.79 -19.24
C GLN A 136 4.03 4.57 -18.50
N TYR A 137 5.27 4.06 -18.49
CA TYR A 137 6.42 4.73 -17.86
C TYR A 137 7.51 5.16 -18.86
N SER A 138 7.27 5.01 -20.17
CA SER A 138 8.28 5.20 -21.21
C SER A 138 8.27 6.55 -21.92
N ASP A 139 7.50 7.56 -21.51
CA ASP A 139 7.66 8.89 -22.13
C ASP A 139 7.28 10.07 -21.23
N ASP A 140 8.27 10.54 -20.45
CA ASP A 140 8.38 11.97 -20.13
C ASP A 140 9.86 12.43 -20.22
N SER A 141 10.60 11.83 -21.15
CA SER A 141 12.00 12.17 -21.42
C SER A 141 12.27 12.25 -22.93
N SER A 142 11.44 13.02 -23.63
CA SER A 142 11.73 13.48 -25.00
C SER A 142 11.52 14.99 -25.09
N THR A 143 12.23 15.75 -24.27
CA THR A 143 12.56 17.15 -24.59
C THR A 143 14.07 17.27 -24.79
N THR A 144 14.50 17.21 -26.05
CA THR A 144 15.69 17.89 -26.55
C THR A 144 15.54 18.19 -28.04
#